data_AF-A0AAJ4WRS9-F1
#
_entry.id   AF-A0AAJ4WRS9-F1
#
_cell.length_a   1.000
_cell.length_b   1.000
_cell.length_c   1.000
_cell.angle_alpha   90.00
_cell.angle_beta   90.00
_cell.angle_gamma   90.00
#
_symmetry.space_group_name_H-M   'P 1'
#
loop_
_entity.id
_entity.type
_entity.pdbx_description
1 polymer ?
#
loop_
_entity_poly.entity_id
_entity_poly.type
_entity_poly.pdbx_seq_one_letter_code
_entity_poly.pdbx_strand_id
1 'polypeptide(L)'
;MHLIEPDEHKDFLATLQRNGLTEGDFDLRETDTTDPKSDENCGLQGYVCITRLSTQVTKEYPLCDESDWLQHFTRDLDAGVFG
;
A
#
# COMPACT_ATOMS: atom_id res chain seq x y z
N MET A 1 -14.93 4.14 4.07
CA MET A 1 -13.98 3.67 5.09
C MET A 1 -12.64 3.63 4.39
N HIS A 2 -11.65 4.34 4.91
CA HIS A 2 -10.27 4.19 4.44
C HIS A 2 -9.63 3.14 5.33
N LEU A 3 -9.04 2.13 4.71
CA LEU A 3 -8.28 1.09 5.39
C LEU A 3 -6.92 1.64 5.84
N ILE A 4 -6.40 2.62 5.11
CA ILE A 4 -5.16 3.33 5.45
C ILE A 4 -5.49 4.53 6.34
N GLU A 5 -4.82 4.60 7.49
CA GLU A 5 -4.91 5.72 8.39
C GLU A 5 -4.27 6.99 7.79
N PRO A 6 -4.75 8.19 8.15
CA PRO A 6 -4.15 9.43 7.66
C PRO A 6 -2.70 9.63 8.11
N ASP A 7 -2.27 8.98 9.20
CA ASP A 7 -0.88 8.99 9.64
C ASP A 7 0.00 8.12 8.74
N GLU A 8 -0.47 6.91 8.40
CA GLU A 8 0.19 6.01 7.45
C GLU A 8 0.35 6.65 6.07
N HIS A 9 -0.71 7.32 5.60
CA HIS A 9 -0.63 8.05 4.34
C HIS A 9 0.43 9.16 4.38
N LYS A 10 0.60 9.86 5.51
CA LYS A 10 1.65 10.87 5.65
C LYS A 10 3.05 10.27 5.66
N ASP A 11 3.23 9.11 6.28
CA ASP A 11 4.53 8.41 6.26
C ASP A 11 4.88 7.89 4.86
N PHE A 12 3.89 7.38 4.12
CA PHE A 12 4.04 7.04 2.70
C PHE A 12 4.59 8.22 1.89
N LEU A 13 3.99 9.40 2.03
CA LEU A 13 4.44 10.62 1.34
C LEU A 13 5.81 11.10 1.78
N ALA A 14 6.12 10.95 3.08
CA ALA A 14 7.45 11.26 3.58
C ALA A 14 8.51 10.33 2.96
N THR A 15 8.19 9.04 2.81
CA THR A 15 9.06 8.04 2.18
C THR A 15 9.29 8.34 0.71
N LEU A 16 8.25 8.69 -0.05
CA LEU A 16 8.41 9.11 -1.45
C LEU A 16 9.32 10.34 -1.57
N GLN A 17 9.06 11.38 -0.76
CA GLN A 17 9.87 12.60 -0.79
C GLN A 17 11.34 12.36 -0.43
N ARG A 18 11.63 11.47 0.54
CA ARG A 18 13.00 11.08 0.90
C ARG A 18 13.73 10.39 -0.25
N ASN A 19 13.01 9.65 -1.08
CA ASN A 19 13.55 8.96 -2.27
C ASN A 19 13.51 9.84 -3.54
N GLY A 20 13.05 11.09 -3.44
CA GLY A 20 12.94 12.00 -4.59
C GLY A 20 11.83 11.63 -5.57
N LEU A 21 10.81 10.90 -5.11
CA LEU A 21 9.68 10.44 -5.90
C LEU A 21 8.46 11.33 -5.69
N THR A 22 7.66 11.46 -6.74
CA THR A 22 6.44 12.28 -6.73
C THR A 22 5.24 11.42 -6.39
N GLU A 23 4.41 11.84 -5.43
CA GLU A 23 3.13 11.16 -5.11
C GLU A 23 2.27 10.91 -6.34
N GLY A 24 2.15 11.89 -7.25
CA GLY A 24 1.42 11.73 -8.50
C GLY A 24 2.00 10.70 -9.49
N ASP A 25 3.17 10.12 -9.21
CA ASP A 25 3.71 8.96 -9.92
C ASP A 25 3.25 7.63 -9.31
N PHE A 26 2.59 7.66 -8.16
CA PHE A 26 2.12 6.48 -7.43
C PHE A 26 0.60 6.56 -7.24
N ASP A 27 -0.11 5.52 -7.68
CA ASP A 27 -1.54 5.35 -7.45
C ASP A 27 -1.75 4.35 -6.31
N LEU A 28 -2.45 4.77 -5.25
CA LEU A 28 -2.78 3.94 -4.09
C LEU A 28 -4.25 3.55 -4.18
N ARG A 29 -4.49 2.25 -4.28
CA ARG A 29 -5.83 1.68 -4.36
C ARG A 29 -6.07 0.68 -3.24
N GLU A 30 -6.82 1.14 -2.25
CA GLU A 30 -7.33 0.34 -1.16
C GLU A 30 -8.42 -0.61 -1.68
N THR A 31 -8.30 -1.91 -1.41
CA THR A 31 -9.32 -2.90 -1.70
C THR A 31 -9.74 -3.58 -0.41
N ASP A 32 -11.00 -3.36 -0.06
CA ASP A 32 -11.65 -4.04 1.05
C ASP A 32 -12.07 -5.45 0.59
N THR A 33 -11.54 -6.46 1.27
CA THR A 33 -11.88 -7.87 1.03
C THR A 33 -12.85 -8.40 2.06
N THR A 34 -13.42 -7.54 2.91
CA THR A 34 -14.42 -7.97 3.89
C THR A 34 -15.73 -8.25 3.16
N ASP A 35 -15.85 -9.47 2.66
CA ASP A 35 -17.05 -9.91 1.96
C ASP A 35 -18.17 -10.07 3.01
N PRO A 36 -19.25 -9.26 2.98
CA PRO A 36 -20.30 -9.33 4.00
C PRO A 36 -21.11 -10.66 3.94
N LYS A 37 -20.82 -11.53 2.96
CA LYS A 37 -21.56 -12.76 2.67
C LYS A 37 -20.74 -14.03 2.86
N SER A 38 -19.44 -13.93 3.07
CA SER A 38 -18.56 -15.10 3.23
C SER A 38 -18.13 -15.22 4.69
N ASP A 39 -18.65 -16.23 5.38
CA ASP A 39 -18.15 -16.75 6.66
C ASP A 39 -16.81 -17.47 6.38
N GLU A 40 -15.82 -16.72 5.90
CA GLU A 40 -14.47 -17.24 5.70
C GLU A 40 -13.53 -16.49 6.64
N ASN A 41 -13.28 -17.17 7.75
CA ASN A 41 -12.36 -16.85 8.83
C ASN A 41 -10.92 -16.69 8.30
N CYS A 42 -10.60 -15.54 7.72
CA CYS A 42 -9.23 -15.09 7.52
C CYS A 42 -9.22 -13.58 7.76
N GLY A 43 -8.56 -13.14 8.82
CA GLY A 43 -8.55 -11.75 9.32
C GLY A 43 -7.84 -10.73 8.41
N LEU A 44 -7.93 -10.89 7.08
CA LEU A 44 -7.49 -9.90 6.12
C LEU A 44 -8.56 -8.81 6.03
N GLN A 45 -8.30 -7.68 6.70
CA GLN A 45 -9.14 -6.48 6.62
C GLN A 45 -9.15 -5.91 5.19
N GLY A 46 -8.07 -6.05 4.44
CA GLY A 46 -8.02 -5.70 3.03
C GLY A 46 -6.60 -5.77 2.46
N TYR A 47 -6.38 -5.12 1.33
CA TYR A 47 -5.04 -4.89 0.79
C TYR A 47 -4.96 -3.54 0.08
N VAL A 48 -3.75 -2.97 0.02
CA VAL A 48 -3.46 -1.79 -0.79
C VAL A 48 -2.65 -2.19 -2.02
N CYS A 49 -3.13 -1.80 -3.19
CA CYS A 49 -2.38 -1.87 -4.42
C CYS A 49 -1.69 -0.53 -4.67
N ILE A 50 -0.36 -0.54 -4.75
CA ILE A 50 0.46 0.61 -5.08
C ILE A 50 0.96 0.42 -6.50
N THR A 51 0.54 1.29 -7.41
CA THR A 51 0.98 1.27 -8.81
C THR A 51 1.86 2.47 -9.10
N ARG A 52 3.10 2.23 -9.52
CA ARG A 52 3.92 3.30 -10.06
C ARG A 52 3.57 3.54 -11.53
N LEU A 53 3.10 4.73 -11.84
CA LEU A 53 2.66 5.14 -13.17
C LEU A 53 3.82 5.26 -14.16
N SER A 54 4.99 5.75 -13.73
CA SER A 54 6.18 5.84 -14.60
C SER A 54 6.65 4.51 -15.17
N THR A 55 6.56 3.43 -14.38
CA THR A 55 7.06 2.11 -14.76
C THR A 55 5.96 1.09 -15.00
N GLN A 56 4.70 1.47 -14.72
CA GLN A 56 3.53 0.59 -14.68
C GLN A 56 3.72 -0.65 -13.77
N VAL A 57 4.57 -0.55 -12.75
CA VAL A 57 4.77 -1.62 -11.78
C VAL A 57 3.71 -1.51 -10.69
N THR A 58 2.94 -2.57 -10.49
CA THR A 58 1.95 -2.68 -9.43
C THR A 58 2.40 -3.69 -8.38
N LYS A 59 2.30 -3.31 -7.10
CA LYS A 59 2.50 -4.19 -5.95
C LYS A 59 1.31 -4.12 -5.01
N GLU A 60 0.86 -5.29 -4.58
CA GLU A 60 -0.18 -5.45 -3.58
C GLU A 60 0.45 -5.73 -2.21
N TYR A 61 -0.05 -5.06 -1.19
CA TYR A 61 0.37 -5.24 0.19
C TYR A 61 -0.86 -5.51 1.07
N PRO A 62 -0.88 -6.58 1.87
CA PRO A 62 -1.99 -6.87 2.75
C PRO A 62 -2.10 -5.82 3.86
N LEU A 63 -3.31 -5.30 4.07
CA LEU A 63 -3.68 -4.43 5.18
C LEU A 63 -4.34 -5.32 6.25
N CYS A 64 -3.59 -5.59 7.31
CA CYS A 64 -4.02 -6.37 8.47
C CYS A 64 -3.43 -5.71 9.72
N ASP A 65 -4.08 -5.84 10.88
CA ASP A 65 -3.60 -5.31 12.17
C ASP A 65 -2.13 -5.65 12.48
N GLU A 66 -1.59 -6.75 11.93
CA GLU A 66 -0.18 -7.15 12.11
C GLU A 66 0.73 -6.84 10.90
N SER A 67 0.16 -6.39 9.77
CA SER A 67 0.88 -6.16 8.52
C SER A 67 1.25 -4.68 8.35
N ASP A 68 2.52 -4.35 8.59
CA ASP A 68 3.09 -3.04 8.32
C ASP A 68 3.40 -2.87 6.82
N TRP A 69 2.36 -2.64 6.02
CA TRP A 69 2.46 -2.52 4.56
C TRP A 69 3.43 -1.41 4.14
N LEU A 70 3.54 -0.34 4.94
CA LEU A 70 4.47 0.78 4.73
C LEU A 70 5.93 0.32 4.79
N GLN A 71 6.30 -0.50 5.76
CA GLN A 71 7.65 -1.04 5.87
C GLN A 71 7.97 -1.95 4.69
N HIS A 72 7.02 -2.78 4.26
CA HIS A 72 7.16 -3.61 3.07
C HIS A 72 7.34 -2.76 1.81
N PHE A 73 6.48 -1.76 1.61
CA PHE A 73 6.58 -0.81 0.52
C PHE A 73 7.93 -0.11 0.48
N THR A 74 8.38 0.44 1.62
CA THR A 74 9.65 1.15 1.73
C THR A 74 10.83 0.24 1.36
N ARG A 75 10.78 -1.02 1.78
CA ARG A 75 11.79 -2.01 1.44
C ARG A 75 11.77 -2.38 -0.05
N ASP A 76 10.59 -2.60 -0.63
CA ASP A 76 10.47 -2.85 -2.08
C ASP A 76 10.96 -1.63 -2.88
N LEU A 77 10.68 -0.41 -2.41
CA LEU A 77 11.13 0.83 -3.00
C LEU A 77 12.66 0.96 -2.99
N ASP A 78 13.29 0.75 -1.82
CA ASP A 78 14.75 0.78 -1.65
C ASP A 78 15.44 -0.33 -2.45
N ALA A 79 14.79 -1.49 -2.57
CA ALA A 79 15.24 -2.59 -3.42
C ALA A 79 15.09 -2.31 -4.93
N GLY A 80 14.51 -1.17 -5.33
CA GLY A 80 14.32 -0.80 -6.73
C GLY A 80 13.24 -1.62 -7.44
N VAL A 81 12.31 -2.24 -6.70
CA VAL A 81 11.23 -3.05 -7.26
C VAL A 81 10.32 -2.23 -8.16
N PHE A 82 10.15 -0.94 -7.84
CA PHE A 82 9.35 -0.02 -8.62
C PHE A 82 10.11 0.60 -9.81
N GLY A 83 11.42 0.38 -9.98
CA GLY A 83 12.23 0.74 -11.16
C GLY A 83 13.17 1.93 -11.06
#